data_AF-A0A368KSF2-F1
#
_entry.id   AF-A0A368KSF2-F1
#
_cell.length_a   1.000
_cell.length_b   1.000
_cell.length_c   1.000
_cell.angle_alpha   90.00
_cell.angle_beta   90.00
_cell.angle_gamma   90.00
#
_symmetry.space_group_name_H-M   'P 1'
#
loop_
_entity.id
_entity.type
_entity.pdbx_description
1 polymer ?
#
loop_
_entity_poly.entity_id
_entity_poly.type
_entity_poly.pdbx_seq_one_letter_code
_entity_poly.pdbx_strand_id
1 'polypeptide(L)'
;MKAVTPRTPQSLQASKSNITRPAGTVPVEQAIFTSARTAKKDGYQLVAWSPGISADDARLLAVWGPAHDSMIVDDPSDVSLNFHPLREGKFCISRTMLGSAEYSGRGGRQVYTHCFVLDTSGFARFYNDPFRVLSAALAIHDLRPGPELPTDLPTMMMLPSGPPVEPGLIRFFDEPKQQQTLVTWFHQALTSKKLLFTGDYNDRFLAVFFNLLPVSIRPWFPFSTRLRYSPRREFRLIGLANDIEEQKKAARQEGCSTFAFDAPARTPELSRHPWATWVQVALCQREPDFAARMIGELPLSTRLEDLPSIGNRLRIALSGQRRREADSAAAIALSPVALENDTDREELLQLVERSLEGDITALERLSSAWGCPADERMEVLREDCAKHFVQLTRERKSARNTRMAMAIEILSLILRTST
;
A
#
# COMPACT_ATOMS: atom_id res chain seq x y z
N MET A 1 22.36 15.33 43.33
CA MET A 1 21.69 15.68 42.06
C MET A 1 22.14 17.07 41.65
N LYS A 2 22.88 17.23 40.55
CA LYS A 2 23.30 18.56 40.07
C LYS A 2 22.08 19.24 39.44
N ALA A 3 21.77 20.45 39.89
CA ALA A 3 20.71 21.28 39.33
C ALA A 3 21.09 21.66 37.88
N VAL A 4 20.33 21.15 36.92
CA VAL A 4 20.47 21.50 35.49
C VAL A 4 19.83 22.88 35.30
N THR A 5 20.65 23.86 34.92
CA THR A 5 20.19 25.23 34.64
C THR A 5 19.30 25.23 33.39
N PRO A 6 18.05 25.70 33.45
CA PRO A 6 17.12 25.63 32.32
C PRO A 6 17.47 26.67 31.24
N ARG A 7 17.72 26.22 30.01
CA ARG A 7 17.93 27.08 28.83
C ARG A 7 16.60 27.57 28.26
N THR A 8 16.51 28.85 27.91
CA THR A 8 15.33 29.46 27.30
C THR A 8 15.25 29.18 25.79
N PRO A 9 14.08 28.81 25.22
CA PRO A 9 13.92 28.51 23.79
C PRO A 9 14.25 29.65 22.82
N GLN A 10 14.29 30.91 23.27
CA GLN A 10 14.60 32.06 22.41
C GLN A 10 16.09 32.20 22.08
N SER A 11 16.99 31.53 22.81
CA SER A 11 18.42 31.50 22.45
C SER A 11 18.78 30.38 21.46
N LEU A 12 17.78 29.68 20.90
CA LEU A 12 17.94 28.57 19.94
C LEU A 12 17.57 28.94 18.50
N GLN A 13 17.42 30.24 18.17
CA GLN A 13 17.40 30.66 16.78
C GLN A 13 18.81 30.49 16.20
N ALA A 14 19.08 29.27 15.73
CA ALA A 14 20.32 28.90 15.05
C ALA A 14 20.57 29.86 13.89
N SER A 15 21.79 30.40 13.84
CA SER A 15 22.35 31.05 12.66
C SER A 15 22.07 30.17 11.44
N LYS A 16 21.52 30.74 10.35
CA LYS A 16 21.33 30.06 9.07
C LYS A 16 22.65 29.39 8.65
N SER A 17 22.81 28.10 8.93
CA SER A 17 23.95 27.34 8.47
C SER A 17 23.77 27.11 6.98
N ASN A 18 24.75 27.52 6.19
CA ASN A 18 24.82 27.16 4.78
C ASN A 18 25.16 25.67 4.69
N ILE A 19 24.15 24.82 4.85
CA ILE A 19 24.30 23.38 4.71
C ILE A 19 24.43 23.07 3.22
N THR A 20 25.60 22.59 2.80
CA THR A 20 25.83 22.03 1.47
C THR A 20 24.86 20.87 1.28
N ARG A 21 23.88 21.02 0.37
CA ARG A 21 22.85 20.00 0.13
C ARG A 21 23.42 18.92 -0.80
N PRO A 22 23.49 17.65 -0.36
CA PRO A 22 23.86 16.55 -1.26
C PRO A 22 22.90 16.49 -2.43
N ALA A 23 23.42 16.31 -3.64
CA ALA A 23 22.62 16.27 -4.86
C ALA A 23 21.50 15.22 -4.73
N GLY A 24 20.28 15.59 -5.13
CA GLY A 24 19.13 14.69 -5.08
C GLY A 24 18.49 14.52 -3.71
N THR A 25 19.00 15.08 -2.61
CA THR A 25 18.31 15.03 -1.31
C THR A 25 17.24 16.12 -1.18
N VAL A 26 16.25 15.89 -0.33
CA VAL A 26 15.16 16.80 0.02
C VAL A 26 15.35 17.22 1.48
N PRO A 27 15.39 18.53 1.79
CA PRO A 27 15.38 18.98 3.17
C PRO A 27 14.00 18.73 3.78
N VAL A 28 13.99 18.11 4.95
CA VAL A 28 12.80 17.78 5.73
C VAL A 28 12.97 18.31 7.14
N GLU A 29 12.10 19.23 7.54
CA GLU A 29 12.11 19.76 8.89
C GLU A 29 11.48 18.77 9.85
N GLN A 30 11.93 18.76 11.11
CA GLN A 30 11.46 17.80 12.11
C GLN A 30 10.87 18.50 13.31
N ALA A 31 9.91 17.87 13.97
CA ALA A 31 9.45 18.31 15.28
C ALA A 31 9.08 17.12 16.17
N ILE A 32 9.21 17.27 17.47
CA ILE A 32 8.78 16.27 18.46
C ILE A 32 7.71 16.88 19.34
N PHE A 33 6.54 16.25 19.35
CA PHE A 33 5.43 16.54 20.25
C PHE A 33 5.32 15.45 21.30
N THR A 34 5.41 15.81 22.57
CA THR A 34 5.31 14.86 23.68
C THR A 34 4.98 15.57 24.99
N SER A 35 4.64 14.80 26.03
CA SER A 35 4.49 15.34 27.39
C SER A 35 5.86 15.57 28.02
N ALA A 36 6.20 16.80 28.39
CA ALA A 36 7.47 17.08 29.06
C ALA A 36 7.29 18.12 30.16
N ARG A 37 8.10 17.99 31.22
CA ARG A 37 8.32 19.06 32.19
C ARG A 37 9.36 20.02 31.63
N THR A 38 8.95 21.25 31.39
CA THR A 38 9.87 22.33 31.03
C THR A 38 9.75 23.44 32.05
N ALA A 39 10.74 24.33 32.12
CA ALA A 39 10.67 25.49 33.01
C ALA A 39 9.45 26.40 32.74
N LYS A 40 8.83 26.32 31.56
CA LYS A 40 7.72 27.19 31.14
C LYS A 40 6.34 26.53 31.25
N LYS A 41 6.25 25.22 31.01
CA LYS A 41 4.99 24.51 30.85
C LYS A 41 5.15 23.03 31.12
N ASP A 42 4.15 22.47 31.80
CA ASP A 42 3.96 21.04 31.99
C ASP A 42 2.89 20.51 31.04
N GLY A 43 3.09 19.27 30.57
CA GLY A 43 2.16 18.53 29.73
C GLY A 43 2.56 18.48 28.26
N TYR A 44 1.59 18.17 27.40
CA TYR A 44 1.80 17.94 25.98
C TYR A 44 2.12 19.25 25.23
N GLN A 45 3.27 19.25 24.56
CA GLN A 45 3.78 20.37 23.79
C GLN A 45 4.82 19.91 22.77
N LEU A 46 5.18 20.80 21.86
CA LEU A 46 6.40 20.64 21.08
C LEU A 46 7.61 20.87 21.97
N VAL A 47 8.46 19.86 22.08
CA VAL A 47 9.67 19.90 22.94
C VAL A 47 10.93 20.25 22.16
N ALA A 48 10.94 19.94 20.86
CA ALA A 48 11.99 20.33 19.93
C ALA A 48 11.43 20.44 18.51
N TRP A 49 12.01 21.31 17.70
CA TRP A 49 11.71 21.43 16.28
C TRP A 49 12.87 22.06 15.52
N SER A 50 12.98 21.76 14.24
CA SER A 50 14.04 22.26 13.36
C SER A 50 13.85 23.72 12.97
N PRO A 51 14.93 24.44 12.59
CA PRO A 51 14.88 25.88 12.33
C PRO A 51 13.90 26.33 11.22
N GLY A 52 13.55 25.44 10.28
CA GLY A 52 12.60 25.75 9.20
C GLY A 52 11.12 25.69 9.61
N ILE A 53 10.81 25.26 10.83
CA ILE A 53 9.45 25.28 11.37
C ILE A 53 9.17 26.64 11.99
N SER A 54 8.23 27.37 11.40
CA SER A 54 7.79 28.67 11.90
C SER A 54 7.04 28.53 13.23
N ALA A 55 6.94 29.62 13.99
CA ALA A 55 6.16 29.63 15.23
C ALA A 55 4.66 29.30 14.99
N ASP A 56 4.12 29.69 13.84
CA ASP A 56 2.74 29.42 13.46
C ASP A 56 2.54 27.94 13.09
N ASP A 57 3.48 27.35 12.33
CA ASP A 57 3.49 25.92 12.05
C ASP A 57 3.63 25.11 13.34
N ALA A 58 4.51 25.54 14.26
CA ALA A 58 4.68 24.91 15.56
C ALA A 58 3.37 24.92 16.39
N ARG A 59 2.64 26.05 16.41
CA ARG A 59 1.33 26.11 17.07
C ARG A 59 0.32 25.19 16.40
N LEU A 60 0.31 25.12 15.06
CA LEU A 60 -0.58 24.23 14.33
C LEU A 60 -0.26 22.76 14.61
N LEU A 61 1.00 22.36 14.55
CA LEU A 61 1.46 21.02 14.91
C LEU A 61 1.03 20.63 16.33
N ALA A 62 1.06 21.57 17.29
CA ALA A 62 0.59 21.31 18.64
C ALA A 62 -0.93 21.06 18.75
N VAL A 63 -1.74 21.59 17.81
CA VAL A 63 -3.19 21.29 17.71
C VAL A 63 -3.43 19.89 17.16
N TRP A 64 -2.60 19.44 16.21
CA TRP A 64 -2.66 18.08 15.65
C TRP A 64 -2.08 17.03 16.59
N GLY A 65 -1.18 17.44 17.47
CA GLY A 65 -0.49 16.61 18.46
C GLY A 65 -1.45 15.80 19.34
N PRO A 66 -1.33 14.45 19.35
CA PRO A 66 -2.11 13.59 20.23
C PRO A 66 -1.68 13.76 21.70
N ALA A 67 -2.65 14.01 22.58
CA ALA A 67 -2.42 14.14 24.03
C ALA A 67 -2.53 12.79 24.77
N HIS A 68 -2.62 12.81 26.10
CA HIS A 68 -2.77 11.61 26.92
C HIS A 68 -3.94 10.72 26.46
N ASP A 69 -3.76 9.39 26.54
CA ASP A 69 -4.78 8.38 26.24
C ASP A 69 -5.35 8.49 24.81
N SER A 70 -4.55 8.98 23.87
CA SER A 70 -4.96 9.18 22.47
C SER A 70 -4.70 7.96 21.58
N MET A 71 -3.83 7.04 21.98
CA MET A 71 -3.57 5.81 21.24
C MET A 71 -4.70 4.82 21.51
N ILE A 72 -5.07 4.05 20.50
CA ILE A 72 -6.13 3.05 20.64
C ILE A 72 -5.64 1.84 21.45
N VAL A 73 -4.42 1.38 21.18
CA VAL A 73 -3.82 0.23 21.85
C VAL A 73 -2.80 0.74 22.88
N ASP A 74 -2.88 0.26 24.12
CA ASP A 74 -1.85 0.49 25.15
C ASP A 74 -0.67 -0.48 24.98
N ASP A 75 -0.06 -0.46 23.79
CA ASP A 75 1.12 -1.25 23.46
C ASP A 75 2.24 -0.32 22.97
N PRO A 76 3.43 -0.31 23.61
CA PRO A 76 4.59 0.46 23.15
C PRO A 76 5.13 0.07 21.77
N SER A 77 4.78 -1.11 21.26
CA SER A 77 5.09 -1.51 19.89
C SER A 77 4.10 -0.94 18.86
N ASP A 78 2.93 -0.46 19.31
CA ASP A 78 1.92 0.08 18.42
C ASP A 78 2.31 1.47 17.90
N VAL A 79 1.95 1.71 16.65
CA VAL A 79 2.36 2.91 15.92
C VAL A 79 1.16 3.48 15.18
N SER A 80 0.93 4.76 15.39
CA SER A 80 0.02 5.58 14.62
C SER A 80 0.79 6.34 13.55
N LEU A 81 0.27 6.33 12.33
CA LEU A 81 0.77 7.10 11.20
C LEU A 81 -0.27 8.16 10.83
N ASN A 82 0.16 9.41 10.72
CA ASN A 82 -0.75 10.51 10.43
C ASN A 82 -0.18 11.40 9.34
N PHE A 83 -1.06 11.95 8.52
CA PHE A 83 -0.73 12.89 7.45
C PHE A 83 -1.76 14.02 7.43
N HIS A 84 -1.29 15.26 7.37
CA HIS A 84 -2.17 16.41 7.21
C HIS A 84 -1.46 17.60 6.56
N PRO A 85 -2.18 18.46 5.83
CA PRO A 85 -1.65 19.73 5.37
C PRO A 85 -1.38 20.68 6.56
N LEU A 86 -0.46 21.61 6.33
CA LEU A 86 -0.21 22.79 7.15
C LEU A 86 -0.54 24.05 6.33
N ARG A 87 -0.24 25.23 6.86
CA ARG A 87 -0.40 26.49 6.12
C ARG A 87 0.65 26.57 5.00
N GLU A 88 0.44 27.50 4.07
CA GLU A 88 1.43 27.86 3.02
C GLU A 88 1.88 26.69 2.12
N GLY A 89 1.04 25.66 1.95
CA GLY A 89 1.38 24.51 1.11
C GLY A 89 2.45 23.59 1.72
N LYS A 90 2.62 23.61 3.04
CA LYS A 90 3.43 22.62 3.76
C LYS A 90 2.58 21.40 4.12
N PHE A 91 3.27 20.29 4.35
CA PHE A 91 2.66 19.01 4.70
C PHE A 91 3.38 18.43 5.91
N CYS A 92 2.61 17.82 6.82
CA CYS A 92 3.12 17.12 7.99
C CYS A 92 2.81 15.62 7.86
N ILE A 93 3.86 14.81 7.95
CA ILE A 93 3.77 13.36 8.14
C ILE A 93 4.25 13.11 9.56
N SER A 94 3.49 12.39 10.37
CA SER A 94 3.89 12.11 11.75
C SER A 94 3.75 10.64 12.10
N ARG A 95 4.66 10.19 12.96
CA ARG A 95 4.68 8.87 13.56
C ARG A 95 4.49 9.03 15.07
N THR A 96 3.40 8.49 15.59
CA THR A 96 3.05 8.54 17.00
C THR A 96 3.18 7.15 17.61
N MET A 97 3.77 7.06 18.79
CA MET A 97 3.88 5.81 19.56
C MET A 97 3.84 6.09 21.06
N LEU A 98 3.68 5.04 21.86
CA LEU A 98 3.80 5.16 23.31
C LEU A 98 5.28 5.11 23.72
N GLY A 99 5.70 6.11 24.48
CA GLY A 99 7.02 6.23 25.09
C GLY A 99 7.08 5.61 26.49
N SER A 100 7.95 6.18 27.33
CA SER A 100 8.10 5.79 28.73
C SER A 100 6.85 6.14 29.57
N ALA A 101 6.84 5.70 30.83
CA ALA A 101 5.79 6.06 31.78
C ALA A 101 5.58 7.59 31.81
N GLU A 102 4.33 8.03 31.85
CA GLU A 102 4.02 9.45 31.92
C GLU A 102 4.42 10.01 33.29
N TYR A 103 5.08 11.17 33.30
CA TYR A 103 5.51 11.80 34.55
C TYR A 103 4.32 12.27 35.43
N SER A 104 3.12 12.48 34.86
CA SER A 104 1.97 13.15 35.50
C SER A 104 1.45 12.49 36.80
N GLY A 105 1.91 11.29 37.13
CA GLY A 105 1.44 10.51 38.29
C GLY A 105 0.03 9.93 38.10
N ARG A 106 -0.62 10.19 36.95
CA ARG A 106 -1.96 9.68 36.61
C ARG A 106 -1.94 8.24 36.07
N GLY A 107 -0.77 7.62 36.02
CA GLY A 107 -0.57 6.36 35.31
C GLY A 107 -0.53 6.56 33.80
N GLY A 108 -0.32 5.46 33.08
CA GLY A 108 -0.24 5.46 31.62
C GLY A 108 1.15 5.83 31.06
N ARG A 109 1.23 5.84 29.74
CA ARG A 109 2.46 6.09 28.99
C ARG A 109 2.40 7.46 28.32
N GLN A 110 3.56 8.07 28.20
CA GLN A 110 3.76 9.29 27.45
C GLN A 110 3.48 9.00 25.96
N VAL A 111 2.71 9.86 25.29
CA VAL A 111 2.59 9.78 23.82
C VAL A 111 3.74 10.57 23.18
N TYR A 112 4.54 9.89 22.35
CA TYR A 112 5.65 10.49 21.61
C TYR A 112 5.29 10.57 20.13
N THR A 113 5.29 11.78 19.57
CA THR A 113 5.02 12.01 18.15
C THR A 113 6.19 12.70 17.48
N HIS A 114 6.73 12.07 16.44
CA HIS A 114 7.77 12.65 15.59
C HIS A 114 7.13 13.11 14.28
N CYS A 115 7.22 14.40 14.00
CA CYS A 115 6.68 15.04 12.81
C CYS A 115 7.79 15.33 11.79
N PHE A 116 7.48 15.14 10.52
CA PHE A 116 8.28 15.47 9.35
C PHE A 116 7.51 16.47 8.52
N VAL A 117 8.09 17.65 8.30
CA VAL A 117 7.46 18.77 7.61
C VAL A 117 8.21 19.06 6.31
N LEU A 118 7.47 19.05 5.20
CA LEU A 118 7.98 19.35 3.87
C LEU A 118 7.15 20.47 3.25
N ASP A 119 7.78 21.29 2.41
CA ASP A 119 7.03 22.17 1.50
C ASP A 119 6.46 21.37 0.31
N THR A 120 5.65 22.05 -0.51
CA THR A 120 5.02 21.43 -1.69
C THR A 120 6.03 20.83 -2.65
N SER A 121 7.16 21.51 -2.88
CA SER A 121 8.18 21.03 -3.82
C SER A 121 8.90 19.79 -3.29
N GLY A 122 9.23 19.77 -1.99
CA GLY A 122 9.83 18.63 -1.32
C GLY A 122 8.90 17.43 -1.30
N PHE A 123 7.62 17.62 -0.97
CA PHE A 123 6.66 16.53 -0.95
C PHE A 123 6.38 15.96 -2.35
N ALA A 124 6.37 16.81 -3.38
CA ALA A 124 6.25 16.37 -4.77
C ALA A 124 7.42 15.46 -5.21
N ARG A 125 8.62 15.65 -4.66
CA ARG A 125 9.76 14.75 -4.91
C ARG A 125 9.58 13.35 -4.31
N PHE A 126 8.70 13.21 -3.31
CA PHE A 126 8.21 11.92 -2.81
C PHE A 126 6.89 11.51 -3.49
N TYR A 127 6.57 12.06 -4.66
CA TYR A 127 5.32 11.81 -5.38
C TYR A 127 4.07 12.04 -4.52
N ASN A 128 4.13 13.02 -3.62
CA ASN A 128 3.08 13.33 -2.65
C ASN A 128 2.60 12.10 -1.85
N ASP A 129 3.50 11.16 -1.58
CA ASP A 129 3.20 9.94 -0.84
C ASP A 129 3.76 10.02 0.59
N PRO A 130 2.91 10.10 1.62
CA PRO A 130 3.36 10.20 3.01
C PRO A 130 4.10 8.94 3.47
N PHE A 131 3.81 7.77 2.90
CA PHE A 131 4.50 6.52 3.26
C PHE A 131 5.92 6.49 2.73
N ARG A 132 6.20 7.12 1.58
CA ARG A 132 7.58 7.25 1.07
C ARG A 132 8.45 8.15 1.95
N VAL A 133 7.89 9.26 2.44
CA VAL A 133 8.58 10.15 3.38
C VAL A 133 8.94 9.38 4.65
N LEU A 134 7.99 8.61 5.19
CA LEU A 134 8.22 7.82 6.39
C LEU A 134 9.25 6.72 6.18
N SER A 135 9.18 5.98 5.06
CA SER A 135 10.17 4.96 4.70
C SER A 135 11.56 5.56 4.58
N ALA A 136 11.70 6.73 3.97
CA ALA A 136 12.98 7.45 3.88
C ALA A 136 13.49 7.87 5.27
N ALA A 137 12.61 8.35 6.15
CA ALA A 137 12.97 8.72 7.51
C ALA A 137 13.48 7.51 8.33
N LEU A 138 12.77 6.38 8.25
CA LEU A 138 13.12 5.13 8.94
C LEU A 138 14.41 4.49 8.41
N ALA A 139 14.77 4.75 7.14
CA ALA A 139 16.04 4.29 6.57
C ALA A 139 17.25 5.06 7.09
N ILE A 140 17.05 6.30 7.58
CA ILE A 140 18.15 7.16 8.05
C ILE A 140 18.28 7.10 9.59
N HIS A 141 17.15 7.04 10.32
CA HIS A 141 17.15 7.14 11.77
C HIS A 141 16.17 6.18 12.45
N ASP A 142 16.56 5.73 13.64
CA ASP A 142 15.64 5.09 14.58
C ASP A 142 14.74 6.16 15.21
N LEU A 143 13.43 6.06 14.94
CA LEU A 143 12.42 7.03 15.38
C LEU A 143 11.81 6.69 16.75
N ARG A 144 12.38 5.72 17.48
CA ARG A 144 11.96 5.41 18.85
C ARG A 144 12.40 6.53 19.81
N PRO A 145 11.59 6.86 20.83
CA PRO A 145 12.00 7.83 21.84
C PRO A 145 13.25 7.35 22.56
N GLY A 146 14.28 8.19 22.60
CA GLY A 146 15.47 7.97 23.41
C GLY A 146 15.21 8.20 24.91
N PRO A 147 16.20 7.89 25.78
CA PRO A 147 16.10 8.14 27.21
C PRO A 147 16.02 9.63 27.55
N GLU A 148 16.60 10.49 26.70
CA GLU A 148 16.57 11.93 26.82
C GLU A 148 15.86 12.54 25.60
N LEU A 149 15.03 13.55 25.85
CA LEU A 149 14.39 14.29 24.77
C LEU A 149 15.42 15.23 24.13
N PRO A 150 15.54 15.25 22.80
CA PRO A 150 16.42 16.20 22.13
C PRO A 150 15.93 17.63 22.40
N THR A 151 16.87 18.56 22.50
CA THR A 151 16.58 19.99 22.68
C THR A 151 16.71 20.79 21.39
N ASP A 152 17.37 20.21 20.38
CA ASP A 152 17.54 20.76 19.04
C ASP A 152 17.37 19.61 18.03
N LEU A 153 16.79 19.92 16.87
CA LEU A 153 16.56 18.96 15.80
C LEU A 153 17.11 19.54 14.49
N PRO A 154 18.11 18.91 13.86
CA PRO A 154 18.58 19.39 12.56
C PRO A 154 17.53 19.14 11.47
N THR A 155 17.54 19.97 10.43
CA THR A 155 16.87 19.64 9.16
C THR A 155 17.46 18.34 8.62
N MET A 156 16.61 17.35 8.32
CA MET A 156 17.03 16.07 7.76
C MET A 156 17.18 16.18 6.24
N MET A 157 18.20 15.53 5.67
CA MET A 157 18.35 15.40 4.22
C MET A 157 17.92 14.00 3.81
N MET A 158 16.75 13.86 3.20
CA MET A 158 16.19 12.57 2.80
C MET A 158 16.33 12.34 1.29
N LEU A 159 16.62 11.12 0.86
CA LEU A 159 16.66 10.77 -0.56
C LEU A 159 15.33 10.13 -0.98
N PRO A 160 14.55 10.75 -1.89
CA PRO A 160 13.39 10.08 -2.47
C PRO A 160 13.84 8.89 -3.30
N SER A 161 13.08 7.79 -3.22
CA SER A 161 13.37 6.56 -3.96
C SER A 161 12.11 6.03 -4.64
N GLY A 162 12.32 5.17 -5.64
CA GLY A 162 11.27 4.41 -6.33
C GLY A 162 10.48 5.19 -7.41
N PRO A 163 9.62 4.48 -8.16
CA PRO A 163 8.71 5.08 -9.14
C PRO A 163 7.51 5.78 -8.46
N PRO A 164 6.72 6.59 -9.18
CA PRO A 164 5.50 7.22 -8.61
C PRO A 164 4.47 6.23 -8.07
N VAL A 165 4.38 5.06 -8.68
CA VAL A 165 3.49 3.95 -8.33
C VAL A 165 4.30 2.67 -8.29
N GLU A 166 4.26 1.95 -7.17
CA GLU A 166 4.98 0.68 -6.98
C GLU A 166 4.11 -0.48 -7.41
N PRO A 167 4.51 -1.26 -8.44
CA PRO A 167 3.78 -2.45 -8.84
C PRO A 167 3.73 -3.50 -7.73
N GLY A 168 4.80 -3.61 -6.94
CA GLY A 168 4.89 -4.55 -5.82
C GLY A 168 3.80 -4.36 -4.76
N LEU A 169 3.37 -3.11 -4.52
CA LEU A 169 2.29 -2.81 -3.59
C LEU A 169 0.92 -3.35 -4.06
N ILE A 170 0.70 -3.37 -5.38
CA ILE A 170 -0.52 -3.91 -6.00
C ILE A 170 -0.55 -5.44 -5.88
N ARG A 171 0.60 -6.09 -6.03
CA ARG A 171 0.75 -7.55 -6.00
C ARG A 171 0.40 -8.18 -4.64
N PHE A 172 0.42 -7.41 -3.55
CA PHE A 172 0.04 -7.92 -2.22
C PHE A 172 -1.45 -8.26 -2.09
N PHE A 173 -2.30 -7.80 -3.02
CA PHE A 173 -3.75 -7.97 -2.98
C PHE A 173 -4.18 -8.97 -4.06
N ASP A 174 -3.77 -10.23 -3.91
CA ASP A 174 -4.04 -11.33 -4.84
C ASP A 174 -5.34 -12.10 -4.51
N GLU A 175 -5.73 -12.11 -3.24
CA GLU A 175 -6.96 -12.76 -2.77
C GLU A 175 -8.22 -11.97 -3.19
N PRO A 176 -9.24 -12.62 -3.79
CA PRO A 176 -10.46 -11.95 -4.23
C PRO A 176 -11.20 -11.18 -3.13
N LYS A 177 -11.16 -11.68 -1.88
CA LYS A 177 -11.76 -11.01 -0.72
C LYS A 177 -11.07 -9.67 -0.45
N GLN A 178 -9.73 -9.65 -0.43
CA GLN A 178 -8.95 -8.45 -0.19
C GLN A 178 -9.13 -7.42 -1.32
N GLN A 179 -9.18 -7.88 -2.57
CA GLN A 179 -9.47 -7.03 -3.73
C GLN A 179 -10.84 -6.37 -3.61
N GLN A 180 -11.88 -7.12 -3.24
CA GLN A 180 -13.22 -6.57 -3.05
C GLN A 180 -13.26 -5.57 -1.89
N THR A 181 -12.59 -5.86 -0.77
CA THR A 181 -12.45 -4.93 0.36
C THR A 181 -11.80 -3.63 -0.10
N LEU A 182 -10.69 -3.71 -0.85
CA LEU A 182 -9.96 -2.56 -1.35
C LEU A 182 -10.84 -1.71 -2.31
N VAL A 183 -11.60 -2.35 -3.20
CA VAL A 183 -12.53 -1.65 -4.10
C VAL A 183 -13.63 -0.91 -3.33
N THR A 184 -14.25 -1.56 -2.34
CA THR A 184 -15.25 -0.90 -1.49
C THR A 184 -14.62 0.25 -0.70
N TRP A 185 -13.41 0.06 -0.15
CA TRP A 185 -12.63 1.10 0.53
C TRP A 185 -12.41 2.32 -0.36
N PHE A 186 -11.94 2.11 -1.60
CA PHE A 186 -11.77 3.18 -2.58
C PHE A 186 -13.06 3.93 -2.86
N HIS A 187 -14.17 3.21 -3.05
CA HIS A 187 -15.45 3.85 -3.27
C HIS A 187 -15.83 4.76 -2.11
N GLN A 188 -15.81 4.24 -0.87
CA GLN A 188 -16.17 5.02 0.32
C GLN A 188 -15.23 6.20 0.54
N ALA A 189 -13.91 6.00 0.40
CA ALA A 189 -12.94 7.07 0.62
C ALA A 189 -13.13 8.23 -0.37
N LEU A 190 -13.49 7.94 -1.62
CA LEU A 190 -13.68 8.94 -2.67
C LEU A 190 -15.03 9.65 -2.57
N THR A 191 -16.09 8.97 -2.12
CA THR A 191 -17.44 9.56 -2.05
C THR A 191 -17.75 10.22 -0.71
N SER A 192 -17.10 9.79 0.38
CA SER A 192 -17.30 10.37 1.70
C SER A 192 -16.50 11.67 1.89
N LYS A 193 -17.14 12.63 2.57
CA LYS A 193 -16.48 13.85 3.06
C LYS A 193 -15.48 13.53 4.17
N LYS A 194 -15.89 12.70 5.13
CA LYS A 194 -15.04 12.09 6.16
C LYS A 194 -15.38 10.61 6.29
N LEU A 195 -14.38 9.75 6.30
CA LEU A 195 -14.52 8.30 6.41
C LEU A 195 -13.83 7.81 7.67
N LEU A 196 -14.62 7.25 8.57
CA LEU A 196 -14.17 6.49 9.73
C LEU A 196 -13.99 5.04 9.29
N PHE A 197 -12.85 4.43 9.59
CA PHE A 197 -12.62 3.03 9.28
C PHE A 197 -12.19 2.21 10.49
N THR A 198 -12.69 0.99 10.56
CA THR A 198 -12.60 0.09 11.72
C THR A 198 -12.30 -1.34 11.25
N GLY A 199 -12.18 -2.28 12.18
CA GLY A 199 -11.87 -3.68 11.89
C GLY A 199 -10.36 -3.93 11.86
N ASP A 200 -9.99 -5.12 11.39
CA ASP A 200 -8.60 -5.57 11.29
C ASP A 200 -7.91 -4.98 10.05
N TYR A 201 -7.74 -3.66 10.02
CA TYR A 201 -6.98 -2.99 8.98
C TYR A 201 -5.50 -2.93 9.35
N ASN A 202 -4.66 -2.98 8.32
CA ASN A 202 -3.24 -2.66 8.44
C ASN A 202 -2.92 -1.43 7.59
N ASP A 203 -1.77 -0.80 7.85
CA ASP A 203 -1.35 0.40 7.12
C ASP A 203 -1.09 0.13 5.63
N ARG A 204 -1.03 -1.14 5.18
CA ARG A 204 -0.85 -1.49 3.77
C ARG A 204 -2.07 -1.12 2.94
N PHE A 205 -3.29 -1.19 3.48
CA PHE A 205 -4.48 -0.72 2.76
C PHE A 205 -4.39 0.78 2.44
N LEU A 206 -3.89 1.58 3.39
CA LEU A 206 -3.63 3.00 3.15
C LEU A 206 -2.46 3.21 2.20
N ALA A 207 -1.36 2.48 2.36
CA ALA A 207 -0.22 2.57 1.44
C ALA A 207 -0.65 2.27 -0.01
N VAL A 208 -1.44 1.22 -0.24
CA VAL A 208 -1.99 0.90 -1.56
C VAL A 208 -3.01 1.93 -2.02
N PHE A 209 -3.83 2.48 -1.10
CA PHE A 209 -4.74 3.55 -1.42
C PHE A 209 -3.99 4.75 -2.02
N PHE A 210 -2.92 5.21 -1.36
CA PHE A 210 -2.08 6.29 -1.87
C PHE A 210 -1.35 5.89 -3.17
N ASN A 211 -0.82 4.68 -3.23
CA ASN A 211 -0.11 4.16 -4.40
C ASN A 211 -0.98 4.18 -5.67
N LEU A 212 -2.26 3.79 -5.55
CA LEU A 212 -3.22 3.72 -6.64
C LEU A 212 -4.04 5.02 -6.84
N LEU A 213 -3.69 6.11 -6.17
CA LEU A 213 -4.20 7.45 -6.48
C LEU A 213 -3.23 8.20 -7.41
N PRO A 214 -3.73 9.08 -8.30
CA PRO A 214 -2.88 10.00 -9.03
C PRO A 214 -2.08 10.88 -8.07
N VAL A 215 -0.83 11.16 -8.42
CA VAL A 215 0.12 11.88 -7.55
C VAL A 215 -0.41 13.22 -7.07
N SER A 216 -1.11 13.97 -7.93
CA SER A 216 -1.68 15.28 -7.61
C SER A 216 -2.85 15.23 -6.62
N ILE A 217 -3.46 14.06 -6.43
CA ILE A 217 -4.66 13.88 -5.61
C ILE A 217 -4.33 13.41 -4.20
N ARG A 218 -3.20 12.72 -4.01
CA ARG A 218 -2.76 12.20 -2.70
C ARG A 218 -2.83 13.24 -1.56
N PRO A 219 -2.44 14.52 -1.74
CA PRO A 219 -2.54 15.52 -0.67
C PRO A 219 -3.94 15.80 -0.13
N TRP A 220 -5.00 15.43 -0.88
CA TRP A 220 -6.40 15.69 -0.53
C TRP A 220 -7.00 14.69 0.48
N PHE A 221 -6.19 13.76 0.99
CA PHE A 221 -6.60 12.71 1.90
C PHE A 221 -5.81 12.73 3.20
N PRO A 222 -5.95 13.79 4.04
CA PRO A 222 -5.37 13.78 5.37
C PRO A 222 -5.92 12.59 6.17
N PHE A 223 -5.06 11.88 6.90
CA PHE A 223 -5.45 10.68 7.63
C PHE A 223 -4.77 10.55 8.99
N SER A 224 -5.39 9.74 9.85
CA SER A 224 -4.79 9.21 11.07
C SER A 224 -5.08 7.73 11.21
N THR A 225 -4.08 6.95 11.63
CA THR A 225 -4.26 5.55 12.04
C THR A 225 -4.08 5.40 13.54
N ARG A 226 -4.79 4.46 14.15
CA ARG A 226 -4.61 4.05 15.56
C ARG A 226 -4.68 5.16 16.62
N LEU A 227 -5.29 6.31 16.28
CA LEU A 227 -5.60 7.38 17.22
C LEU A 227 -7.09 7.40 17.54
N ARG A 228 -7.40 7.69 18.79
CA ARG A 228 -8.77 8.01 19.21
C ARG A 228 -9.31 9.22 18.46
N TYR A 229 -10.61 9.22 18.24
CA TYR A 229 -11.31 10.27 17.53
C TYR A 229 -11.12 11.62 18.23
N SER A 230 -10.80 12.66 17.45
CA SER A 230 -10.78 14.04 17.93
C SER A 230 -11.41 14.96 16.89
N PRO A 231 -12.48 15.71 17.25
CA PRO A 231 -13.12 16.64 16.32
C PRO A 231 -12.24 17.85 15.99
N ARG A 232 -11.19 18.12 16.78
CA ARG A 232 -10.25 19.22 16.54
C ARG A 232 -9.27 18.94 15.40
N ARG A 233 -9.12 17.68 15.02
CA ARG A 233 -8.21 17.23 13.95
C ARG A 233 -9.04 16.94 12.72
N GLU A 234 -8.87 17.74 11.68
CA GLU A 234 -9.68 17.66 10.46
C GLU A 234 -9.15 16.60 9.49
N PHE A 235 -8.94 15.38 9.98
CA PHE A 235 -8.63 14.25 9.11
C PHE A 235 -9.84 13.87 8.27
N ARG A 236 -9.57 13.44 7.03
CA ARG A 236 -10.56 12.91 6.10
C ARG A 236 -10.73 11.41 6.27
N LEU A 237 -9.64 10.68 6.50
CA LEU A 237 -9.65 9.24 6.74
C LEU A 237 -9.21 8.98 8.19
N ILE A 238 -10.06 8.38 9.01
CA ILE A 238 -9.81 8.21 10.45
C ILE A 238 -9.94 6.75 10.83
N GLY A 239 -8.81 6.12 11.18
CA GLY A 239 -8.78 4.75 11.68
C GLY A 239 -9.13 4.71 13.15
N LEU A 240 -10.25 4.07 13.49
CA LEU A 240 -10.77 3.91 14.85
C LEU A 240 -10.60 2.49 15.37
N ALA A 241 -10.71 2.35 16.69
CA ALA A 241 -10.77 1.07 17.36
C ALA A 241 -12.07 0.34 17.02
N ASN A 242 -12.15 -0.94 17.38
CA ASN A 242 -13.41 -1.69 17.40
C ASN A 242 -14.30 -1.33 18.60
N ASP A 243 -14.15 -0.11 19.16
CA ASP A 243 -15.02 0.43 20.20
C ASP A 243 -16.29 1.02 19.57
N ILE A 244 -17.41 0.34 19.80
CA ILE A 244 -18.73 0.71 19.27
C ILE A 244 -19.18 2.10 19.77
N GLU A 245 -18.86 2.48 21.00
CA GLU A 245 -19.30 3.76 21.56
C GLU A 245 -18.49 4.93 21.00
N GLU A 246 -17.18 4.76 20.82
CA GLU A 246 -16.34 5.73 20.11
C GLU A 246 -16.80 5.89 18.65
N GLN A 247 -17.08 4.78 17.96
CA GLN A 247 -17.59 4.79 16.59
C GLN A 247 -18.94 5.53 16.49
N LYS A 248 -19.91 5.24 17.38
CA LYS A 248 -21.19 5.94 17.43
C LYS A 248 -21.01 7.43 17.69
N LYS A 249 -20.11 7.80 18.62
CA LYS A 249 -19.82 9.20 18.95
C LYS A 249 -19.23 9.94 17.75
N ALA A 250 -18.30 9.32 17.04
CA ALA A 250 -17.67 9.89 15.85
C ALA A 250 -18.64 9.95 14.65
N ALA A 251 -19.48 8.93 14.46
CA ALA A 251 -20.46 8.86 13.39
C ALA A 251 -21.60 9.88 13.52
N ARG A 252 -21.90 10.35 14.74
CA ARG A 252 -22.86 11.45 14.98
C ARG A 252 -22.36 12.81 14.51
N GLN A 253 -21.08 12.94 14.16
CA GLN A 253 -20.51 14.18 13.64
C GLN A 253 -20.91 14.35 12.18
N GLU A 254 -21.18 15.59 11.78
CA GLU A 254 -21.72 15.89 10.45
C GLU A 254 -20.75 15.45 9.33
N GLY A 255 -21.28 14.67 8.37
CA GLY A 255 -20.55 14.25 7.17
C GLY A 255 -19.59 13.07 7.36
N CYS A 256 -19.67 12.36 8.49
CA CYS A 256 -18.93 11.11 8.72
C CYS A 256 -19.67 9.90 8.13
N SER A 257 -18.96 9.07 7.37
CA SER A 257 -19.36 7.71 6.98
C SER A 257 -18.48 6.69 7.69
N THR A 258 -18.95 5.47 7.87
CA THR A 258 -18.20 4.38 8.52
C THR A 258 -17.91 3.24 7.55
N PHE A 259 -16.71 2.68 7.59
CA PHE A 259 -16.31 1.51 6.81
C PHE A 259 -15.61 0.47 7.70
N ALA A 260 -16.09 -0.76 7.70
CA ALA A 260 -15.52 -1.84 8.51
C ALA A 260 -14.74 -2.81 7.59
N PHE A 261 -13.45 -3.02 7.87
CA PHE A 261 -12.57 -3.89 7.06
C PHE A 261 -12.86 -5.38 7.22
N ASP A 262 -13.39 -5.78 8.38
CA ASP A 262 -13.80 -7.14 8.72
C ASP A 262 -15.15 -7.55 8.08
N ALA A 263 -16.04 -6.57 7.90
CA ALA A 263 -17.36 -6.73 7.29
C ALA A 263 -17.59 -5.71 6.15
N PRO A 264 -16.82 -5.78 5.05
CA PRO A 264 -16.94 -4.82 3.96
C PRO A 264 -18.33 -4.94 3.33
N ALA A 265 -19.12 -3.87 3.41
CA ALA A 265 -20.40 -3.80 2.74
C ALA A 265 -20.21 -3.99 1.23
N ARG A 266 -21.05 -4.82 0.60
CA ARG A 266 -21.05 -4.92 -0.86
C ARG A 266 -21.59 -3.62 -1.44
N THR A 267 -20.74 -2.84 -2.10
CA THR A 267 -21.22 -1.74 -2.94
C THR A 267 -21.75 -2.34 -4.25
N PRO A 268 -23.04 -2.13 -4.60
CA PRO A 268 -23.57 -2.52 -5.89
C PRO A 268 -22.72 -1.94 -7.02
N GLU A 269 -22.41 -2.73 -8.05
CA GLU A 269 -21.49 -2.33 -9.11
C GLU A 269 -21.88 -1.02 -9.80
N LEU A 270 -23.18 -0.82 -10.01
CA LEU A 270 -23.74 0.39 -10.63
C LEU A 270 -23.54 1.67 -9.82
N SER A 271 -23.35 1.56 -8.50
CA SER A 271 -23.16 2.70 -7.60
C SER A 271 -21.69 2.98 -7.31
N ARG A 272 -20.77 2.17 -7.86
CA ARG A 272 -19.34 2.33 -7.59
C ARG A 272 -18.79 3.59 -8.23
N HIS A 273 -17.88 4.22 -7.51
CA HIS A 273 -17.12 5.34 -8.06
C HIS A 273 -16.28 4.80 -9.24
N PRO A 274 -16.24 5.45 -10.41
CA PRO A 274 -15.57 4.87 -11.59
C PRO A 274 -14.08 4.58 -11.38
N TRP A 275 -13.39 5.38 -10.55
CA TRP A 275 -12.02 5.07 -10.14
C TRP A 275 -11.90 3.75 -9.35
N ALA A 276 -12.84 3.47 -8.45
CA ALA A 276 -12.86 2.21 -7.71
C ALA A 276 -13.12 1.01 -8.64
N THR A 277 -13.97 1.18 -9.66
CA THR A 277 -14.17 0.19 -10.71
C THR A 277 -12.91 -0.04 -11.54
N TRP A 278 -12.15 1.03 -11.85
CA TRP A 278 -10.85 0.88 -12.50
C TRP A 278 -9.85 0.12 -11.61
N VAL A 279 -9.77 0.45 -10.31
CA VAL A 279 -8.94 -0.29 -9.33
C VAL A 279 -9.30 -1.78 -9.34
N GLN A 280 -10.58 -2.12 -9.37
CA GLN A 280 -11.04 -3.51 -9.48
C GLN A 280 -10.46 -4.20 -10.72
N VAL A 281 -10.54 -3.57 -11.90
CA VAL A 281 -9.99 -4.14 -13.13
C VAL A 281 -8.47 -4.28 -13.06
N ALA A 282 -7.77 -3.28 -12.52
CA ALA A 282 -6.33 -3.33 -12.33
C ALA A 282 -5.88 -4.49 -11.43
N LEU A 283 -6.61 -4.75 -10.35
CA LEU A 283 -6.33 -5.87 -9.45
C LEU A 283 -6.65 -7.23 -10.10
N CYS A 284 -7.78 -7.34 -10.80
CA CYS A 284 -8.21 -8.61 -11.40
C CYS A 284 -7.38 -9.03 -12.62
N GLN A 285 -6.79 -8.08 -13.36
CA GLN A 285 -5.99 -8.41 -14.55
C GLN A 285 -4.59 -8.93 -14.23
N ARG A 286 -4.11 -8.79 -13.00
CA ARG A 286 -2.77 -9.25 -12.58
C ARG A 286 -1.60 -8.67 -13.41
N GLU A 287 -1.80 -7.48 -13.97
CA GLU A 287 -0.77 -6.69 -14.68
C GLU A 287 -0.41 -5.42 -13.90
N PRO A 288 0.23 -5.54 -12.73
CA PRO A 288 0.48 -4.42 -11.83
C PRO A 288 1.42 -3.37 -12.45
N ASP A 289 2.36 -3.78 -13.30
CA ASP A 289 3.31 -2.87 -13.96
C ASP A 289 2.62 -1.98 -14.99
N PHE A 290 1.69 -2.54 -15.77
CA PHE A 290 0.90 -1.78 -16.72
C PHE A 290 -0.03 -0.80 -16.01
N ALA A 291 -0.75 -1.25 -14.97
CA ALA A 291 -1.60 -0.39 -14.15
C ALA A 291 -0.80 0.75 -13.49
N ALA A 292 0.38 0.45 -12.95
CA ALA A 292 1.27 1.44 -12.35
C ALA A 292 1.73 2.49 -13.36
N ARG A 293 2.11 2.07 -14.57
CA ARG A 293 2.46 2.97 -15.67
C ARG A 293 1.31 3.90 -16.04
N MET A 294 0.10 3.37 -16.21
CA MET A 294 -1.08 4.17 -16.57
C MET A 294 -1.38 5.29 -15.56
N ILE A 295 -1.23 5.03 -14.25
CA ILE A 295 -1.41 6.06 -13.22
C ILE A 295 -0.22 7.03 -13.23
N GLY A 296 1.01 6.51 -13.35
CA GLY A 296 2.23 7.31 -13.32
C GLY A 296 2.33 8.31 -14.48
N GLU A 297 1.66 8.03 -15.60
CA GLU A 297 1.58 8.92 -16.77
C GLU A 297 0.46 9.97 -16.68
N LEU A 298 -0.36 9.96 -15.61
CA LEU A 298 -1.41 10.97 -15.46
C LEU A 298 -0.82 12.36 -15.21
N PRO A 299 -1.40 13.43 -15.79
CA PRO A 299 -0.93 14.79 -15.58
C PRO A 299 -0.94 15.19 -14.10
N LEU A 300 0.09 15.91 -13.65
CA LEU A 300 0.14 16.48 -12.30
C LEU A 300 -0.93 17.56 -12.05
N SER A 301 -1.60 18.02 -13.10
CA SER A 301 -2.76 18.90 -13.01
C SER A 301 -4.09 18.17 -12.75
N THR A 302 -4.08 16.84 -12.62
CA THR A 302 -5.30 16.04 -12.41
C THR A 302 -5.97 16.43 -11.09
N ARG A 303 -7.26 16.75 -11.13
CA ARG A 303 -8.06 17.15 -9.97
C ARG A 303 -8.94 16.01 -9.50
N LEU A 304 -9.45 16.10 -8.27
CA LEU A 304 -10.26 15.04 -7.66
C LEU A 304 -11.55 14.79 -8.45
N GLU A 305 -12.18 15.84 -8.96
CA GLU A 305 -13.37 15.80 -9.79
C GLU A 305 -13.17 15.13 -11.16
N ASP A 306 -11.92 14.99 -11.63
CA ASP A 306 -11.62 14.35 -12.91
C ASP A 306 -11.58 12.81 -12.80
N LEU A 307 -11.43 12.28 -11.56
CA LEU A 307 -11.28 10.85 -11.32
C LEU A 307 -12.38 9.96 -11.92
N PRO A 308 -13.67 10.35 -11.90
CA PRO A 308 -14.72 9.56 -12.55
C PRO A 308 -14.46 9.36 -14.06
N SER A 309 -14.12 10.44 -14.76
CA SER A 309 -13.85 10.42 -16.21
C SER A 309 -12.58 9.63 -16.52
N ILE A 310 -11.50 9.90 -15.77
CA ILE A 310 -10.22 9.21 -15.95
C ILE A 310 -10.38 7.71 -15.63
N GLY A 311 -11.05 7.34 -14.54
CA GLY A 311 -11.29 5.94 -14.18
C GLY A 311 -12.00 5.16 -15.28
N ASN A 312 -13.04 5.76 -15.89
CA ASN A 312 -13.72 5.14 -17.04
C ASN A 312 -12.79 4.97 -18.25
N ARG A 313 -11.99 5.98 -18.58
CA ARG A 313 -11.03 5.92 -19.69
C ARG A 313 -9.98 4.83 -19.47
N LEU A 314 -9.36 4.79 -18.29
CA LEU A 314 -8.34 3.80 -17.96
C LEU A 314 -8.94 2.39 -17.96
N ARG A 315 -10.17 2.22 -17.44
CA ARG A 315 -10.89 0.93 -17.49
C ARG A 315 -11.07 0.41 -18.92
N ILE A 316 -11.48 1.28 -19.85
CA ILE A 316 -11.66 0.92 -21.26
C ILE A 316 -10.32 0.54 -21.89
N ALA A 317 -9.28 1.36 -21.68
CA ALA A 317 -7.94 1.11 -22.22
C ALA A 317 -7.38 -0.25 -21.74
N LEU A 318 -7.48 -0.51 -20.44
CA LEU A 318 -7.03 -1.74 -19.80
C LEU A 318 -7.82 -2.97 -20.27
N SER A 319 -9.14 -2.83 -20.51
CA SER A 319 -9.96 -3.92 -21.08
C SER A 319 -9.66 -4.16 -22.56
N GLY A 320 -9.30 -3.10 -23.30
CA GLY A 320 -9.00 -3.15 -24.73
C GLY A 320 -7.66 -3.80 -25.06
N GLN A 321 -6.63 -3.58 -24.22
CA GLN A 321 -5.33 -4.23 -24.40
C GLN A 321 -5.43 -5.75 -24.33
N ARG A 322 -6.13 -6.28 -23.33
CA ARG A 322 -6.32 -7.73 -23.18
C ARG A 322 -6.98 -8.37 -24.40
N ARG A 323 -7.92 -7.66 -25.04
CA ARG A 323 -8.53 -8.14 -26.30
C ARG A 323 -7.51 -8.19 -27.42
N ARG A 324 -6.68 -7.15 -27.59
CA ARG A 324 -5.62 -7.14 -28.61
C ARG A 324 -4.58 -8.23 -28.40
N GLU A 325 -4.21 -8.50 -27.15
CA GLU A 325 -3.29 -9.59 -26.82
C GLU A 325 -3.92 -10.95 -27.05
N ALA A 326 -5.21 -11.14 -26.71
CA ALA A 326 -5.95 -12.36 -27.02
C ALA A 326 -6.09 -12.57 -28.53
N ASP A 327 -6.39 -11.52 -29.30
CA ASP A 327 -6.49 -11.56 -30.76
C ASP A 327 -5.12 -11.85 -31.40
N SER A 328 -4.04 -11.24 -30.88
CA SER A 328 -2.68 -11.49 -31.34
C SER A 328 -2.21 -12.91 -30.99
N ALA A 329 -2.53 -13.40 -29.79
CA ALA A 329 -2.21 -14.76 -29.37
C ALA A 329 -3.00 -15.79 -30.20
N ALA A 330 -4.28 -15.52 -30.48
CA ALA A 330 -5.10 -16.36 -31.36
C ALA A 330 -4.54 -16.37 -32.79
N ALA A 331 -4.10 -15.22 -33.32
CA ALA A 331 -3.48 -15.14 -34.64
C ALA A 331 -2.16 -15.93 -34.74
N ILE A 332 -1.36 -15.98 -33.66
CA ILE A 332 -0.12 -16.77 -33.59
C ILE A 332 -0.46 -18.27 -33.42
N ALA A 333 -1.42 -18.61 -32.56
CA ALA A 333 -1.84 -20.00 -32.30
C ALA A 333 -2.54 -20.65 -33.50
N LEU A 334 -3.13 -19.85 -34.40
CA LEU A 334 -3.73 -20.32 -35.66
C LEU A 334 -2.71 -20.61 -36.76
N SER A 335 -1.39 -20.44 -36.53
CA SER A 335 -0.40 -21.11 -37.36
C SER A 335 -0.40 -22.59 -36.96
N PRO A 336 -1.03 -23.49 -37.74
CA PRO A 336 -1.08 -24.88 -37.36
C PRO A 336 0.36 -25.38 -37.34
N VAL A 337 0.80 -25.89 -36.19
CA VAL A 337 1.91 -26.83 -36.20
C VAL A 337 1.38 -28.00 -37.01
N ALA A 338 1.78 -28.07 -38.29
CA ALA A 338 1.46 -29.20 -39.13
C ALA A 338 2.15 -30.42 -38.50
N LEU A 339 1.35 -31.24 -37.83
CA LEU A 339 1.76 -32.53 -37.25
C LEU A 339 2.02 -33.49 -38.42
N GLU A 340 3.23 -33.43 -38.97
CA GLU A 340 3.71 -34.34 -40.02
C GLU A 340 4.50 -35.51 -39.39
N ASN A 341 3.92 -36.71 -39.44
CA ASN A 341 4.53 -38.04 -39.22
C ASN A 341 4.76 -38.54 -37.76
N ASP A 342 5.13 -39.83 -37.64
CA ASP A 342 5.40 -40.59 -36.40
C ASP A 342 6.32 -39.93 -35.36
N THR A 343 7.04 -38.85 -35.74
CA THR A 343 7.81 -37.98 -34.86
C THR A 343 6.93 -37.33 -33.77
N ASP A 344 5.63 -37.21 -34.02
CA ASP A 344 4.64 -36.61 -33.12
C ASP A 344 4.47 -37.36 -31.79
N ARG A 345 4.62 -38.69 -31.79
CA ARG A 345 4.43 -39.51 -30.58
C ARG A 345 5.59 -39.33 -29.60
N GLU A 346 6.81 -39.44 -30.10
CA GLU A 346 8.01 -39.36 -29.26
C GLU A 346 8.19 -37.95 -28.68
N GLU A 347 7.88 -36.91 -29.45
CA GLU A 347 7.92 -35.53 -28.95
C GLU A 347 6.92 -35.32 -27.80
N LEU A 348 5.68 -35.81 -27.94
CA LEU A 348 4.68 -35.70 -26.86
C LEU A 348 5.11 -36.44 -25.59
N LEU A 349 5.71 -37.62 -25.72
CA LEU A 349 6.26 -38.38 -24.58
C LEU A 349 7.40 -37.62 -23.89
N GLN A 350 8.31 -37.01 -24.67
CA GLN A 350 9.38 -36.17 -24.13
C GLN A 350 8.84 -34.91 -23.44
N LEU A 351 7.76 -34.31 -23.96
CA LEU A 351 7.10 -33.18 -23.31
C LEU A 351 6.49 -33.59 -21.96
N VAL A 352 5.90 -34.79 -21.85
CA VAL A 352 5.41 -35.32 -20.56
C VAL A 352 6.55 -35.49 -19.55
N GLU A 353 7.69 -36.03 -19.97
CA GLU A 353 8.88 -36.21 -19.12
C GLU A 353 9.44 -34.89 -18.60
N ARG A 354 9.66 -33.92 -19.51
CA ARG A 354 10.15 -32.59 -19.17
C ARG A 354 9.17 -31.83 -18.28
N SER A 355 7.88 -31.95 -18.55
CA SER A 355 6.83 -31.36 -17.71
C SER A 355 6.92 -31.92 -16.29
N LEU A 356 7.09 -33.24 -16.13
CA LEU A 356 7.30 -33.90 -14.82
C LEU A 356 8.58 -33.46 -14.09
N GLU A 357 9.55 -32.90 -14.82
CA GLU A 357 10.80 -32.36 -14.27
C GLU A 357 10.70 -30.89 -13.87
N GLY A 358 9.59 -30.21 -14.20
CA GLY A 358 9.33 -28.82 -13.84
C GLY A 358 9.45 -27.84 -15.00
N ASP A 359 9.55 -28.34 -16.22
CA ASP A 359 9.62 -27.50 -17.41
C ASP A 359 8.22 -26.97 -17.77
N ILE A 360 7.94 -25.73 -17.39
CA ILE A 360 6.67 -25.03 -17.65
C ILE A 360 6.43 -24.89 -19.17
N THR A 361 7.50 -24.70 -19.95
CA THR A 361 7.39 -24.55 -21.42
C THR A 361 6.92 -25.85 -22.06
N ALA A 362 7.37 -26.99 -21.53
CA ALA A 362 6.91 -28.30 -22.00
C ALA A 362 5.42 -28.51 -21.69
N LEU A 363 4.97 -28.08 -20.51
CA LEU A 363 3.57 -28.17 -20.07
C LEU A 363 2.65 -27.31 -20.96
N GLU A 364 3.06 -26.09 -21.30
CA GLU A 364 2.31 -25.21 -22.18
C GLU A 364 2.20 -25.77 -23.60
N ARG A 365 3.29 -26.35 -24.14
CA ARG A 365 3.27 -27.00 -25.47
C ARG A 365 2.39 -28.24 -25.49
N LEU A 366 2.43 -29.04 -24.42
CA LEU A 366 1.56 -30.20 -24.22
C LEU A 366 0.07 -29.78 -24.17
N SER A 367 -0.24 -28.73 -23.41
CA SER A 367 -1.59 -28.14 -23.35
C SER A 367 -2.04 -27.60 -24.70
N SER A 368 -1.14 -26.99 -25.46
CA SER A 368 -1.44 -26.47 -26.81
C SER A 368 -1.72 -27.60 -27.80
N ALA A 369 -0.93 -28.68 -27.78
CA ALA A 369 -1.11 -29.84 -28.64
C ALA A 369 -2.47 -30.53 -28.40
N TRP A 370 -2.94 -30.54 -27.15
CA TRP A 370 -4.24 -31.10 -26.80
C TRP A 370 -5.41 -30.13 -26.96
N GLY A 371 -5.17 -28.84 -27.26
CA GLY A 371 -6.21 -27.88 -27.59
C GLY A 371 -6.79 -28.04 -29.00
N CYS A 372 -6.16 -28.88 -29.84
CA CYS A 372 -6.66 -29.22 -31.17
C CYS A 372 -7.93 -30.09 -31.09
N PRO A 373 -8.86 -30.01 -32.07
CA PRO A 373 -10.04 -30.85 -32.14
C PRO A 373 -9.66 -32.33 -32.05
N ALA A 374 -10.41 -33.10 -31.25
CA ALA A 374 -10.14 -34.54 -31.08
C ALA A 374 -10.40 -35.27 -32.40
N ASP A 375 -9.34 -35.81 -33.01
CA ASP A 375 -9.43 -36.87 -34.00
C ASP A 375 -9.04 -38.22 -33.36
N GLU A 376 -9.34 -39.32 -34.04
CA GLU A 376 -9.07 -40.67 -33.54
C GLU A 376 -7.58 -40.91 -33.26
N ARG A 377 -6.68 -40.25 -34.02
CA ARG A 377 -5.22 -40.34 -33.84
C ARG A 377 -4.78 -39.63 -32.56
N MET A 378 -5.32 -38.45 -32.26
CA MET A 378 -5.02 -37.67 -31.06
C MET A 378 -5.52 -38.35 -29.79
N GLU A 379 -6.65 -39.07 -29.84
CA GLU A 379 -7.11 -39.89 -28.71
C GLU A 379 -6.12 -41.04 -28.40
N VAL A 380 -5.61 -41.72 -29.43
CA VAL A 380 -4.57 -42.76 -29.26
C VAL A 380 -3.29 -42.17 -28.65
N LEU A 381 -2.85 -41.00 -29.12
CA LEU A 381 -1.67 -40.31 -28.57
C LEU A 381 -1.86 -39.84 -27.12
N ARG A 382 -3.07 -39.37 -26.76
CA ARG A 382 -3.42 -39.04 -25.37
C ARG A 382 -3.37 -40.27 -24.48
N GLU A 383 -3.92 -41.38 -24.94
CA GLU A 383 -3.89 -42.66 -24.20
C GLU A 383 -2.45 -43.14 -23.97
N ASP A 384 -1.59 -43.03 -24.98
CA ASP A 384 -0.17 -43.36 -24.88
C ASP A 384 0.59 -42.46 -23.90
N CYS A 385 0.35 -41.14 -23.95
CA CYS A 385 0.93 -40.20 -22.99
C CYS A 385 0.45 -40.47 -21.56
N ALA A 386 -0.83 -40.86 -21.39
CA ALA A 386 -1.39 -41.25 -20.10
C ALA A 386 -0.67 -42.49 -19.53
N LYS A 387 -0.48 -43.52 -20.37
CA LYS A 387 0.24 -44.75 -20.00
C LYS A 387 1.69 -44.44 -19.61
N HIS A 388 2.37 -43.62 -20.39
CA HIS A 388 3.75 -43.22 -20.14
C HIS A 388 3.91 -42.43 -18.84
N PHE A 389 3.01 -41.47 -18.61
CA PHE A 389 2.96 -40.71 -17.36
C PHE A 389 2.79 -41.63 -16.13
N VAL A 390 1.89 -42.61 -16.20
CA VAL A 390 1.67 -43.59 -15.12
C VAL A 390 2.91 -44.46 -14.89
N GLN A 391 3.63 -44.82 -15.95
CA GLN A 391 4.89 -45.55 -15.84
C GLN A 391 5.97 -44.71 -15.13
N LEU A 392 6.22 -43.49 -15.59
CA LEU A 392 7.22 -42.58 -15.00
C LEU A 392 6.94 -42.27 -13.53
N THR A 393 5.67 -42.08 -13.16
CA THR A 393 5.29 -41.82 -11.76
C THR A 393 5.46 -43.06 -10.86
N ARG A 394 5.33 -44.27 -11.40
CA ARG A 394 5.64 -45.52 -10.67
C ARG A 394 7.14 -45.69 -10.46
N GLU A 395 7.95 -45.42 -11.49
CA GLU A 395 9.41 -45.53 -11.43
C GLU A 395 10.04 -44.47 -10.50
N ARG A 396 9.47 -43.26 -10.45
CA ARG A 396 10.02 -42.12 -9.69
C ARG A 396 9.53 -42.01 -8.23
N LYS A 397 8.93 -43.05 -7.64
CA LYS A 397 8.37 -43.07 -6.26
C LYS A 397 9.34 -42.67 -5.12
N SER A 398 10.63 -42.45 -5.41
CA SER A 398 11.67 -42.07 -4.43
C SER A 398 11.80 -40.56 -4.14
N ALA A 399 11.16 -39.64 -4.88
CA ALA A 399 11.36 -38.19 -4.73
C ALA A 399 10.02 -37.44 -4.52
N ARG A 400 9.56 -37.33 -3.26
CA ARG A 400 8.11 -37.34 -2.98
C ARG A 400 7.36 -36.02 -2.78
N ASN A 401 7.98 -34.86 -2.54
CA ASN A 401 7.17 -33.72 -2.04
C ASN A 401 6.88 -32.57 -3.01
N THR A 402 7.71 -32.27 -4.01
CA THR A 402 7.47 -31.12 -4.92
C THR A 402 6.76 -31.50 -6.23
N ARG A 403 6.75 -32.78 -6.61
CA ARG A 403 6.26 -33.25 -7.92
C ARG A 403 4.77 -33.58 -7.97
N MET A 404 4.07 -33.56 -6.84
CA MET A 404 2.67 -34.00 -6.76
C MET A 404 1.68 -32.99 -7.37
N ALA A 405 1.97 -31.69 -7.30
CA ALA A 405 1.12 -30.65 -7.89
C ALA A 405 1.13 -30.69 -9.43
N MET A 406 2.32 -30.75 -10.04
CA MET A 406 2.48 -30.90 -11.50
C MET A 406 1.91 -32.21 -12.03
N ALA A 407 2.04 -33.30 -11.27
CA ALA A 407 1.48 -34.58 -11.66
C ALA A 407 -0.05 -34.52 -11.81
N ILE A 408 -0.73 -33.78 -10.92
CA ILE A 408 -2.18 -33.56 -10.98
C ILE A 408 -2.54 -32.69 -12.20
N GLU A 409 -1.76 -31.65 -12.49
CA GLU A 409 -1.99 -30.75 -13.61
C GLU A 409 -1.83 -31.47 -14.96
N ILE A 410 -0.77 -32.26 -15.13
CA ILE A 410 -0.54 -33.08 -16.33
C ILE A 410 -1.66 -34.10 -16.52
N LEU A 411 -2.07 -34.81 -15.46
CA LEU A 411 -3.21 -35.74 -15.53
C LEU A 411 -4.51 -35.03 -15.91
N SER A 412 -4.75 -33.84 -15.37
CA SER A 412 -5.95 -33.07 -15.69
C SER A 412 -5.98 -32.62 -17.15
N LEU A 413 -4.81 -32.33 -17.73
CA LEU A 413 -4.68 -31.96 -19.14
C LEU A 413 -4.86 -33.19 -20.07
N ILE A 414 -4.34 -34.35 -19.67
CA ILE A 414 -4.51 -35.62 -20.41
C ILE A 414 -5.97 -36.08 -20.40
N LEU A 415 -6.64 -35.96 -19.25
CA LEU A 415 -7.98 -36.52 -19.01
C LEU A 415 -9.12 -35.56 -19.32
N ARG A 416 -8.85 -34.35 -19.83
CA ARG A 416 -9.90 -33.47 -20.38
C ARG A 416 -10.45 -34.09 -21.66
N THR A 417 -11.36 -35.05 -21.50
CA THR A 417 -12.22 -35.50 -22.59
C THR A 417 -13.16 -34.35 -22.96
N SER A 418 -13.27 -34.06 -24.24
CA SER A 418 -14.26 -33.14 -24.79
C SER A 418 -15.66 -33.67 -24.43
N THR A 419 -16.31 -33.09 -23.42
CA THR A 419 -17.76 -33.21 -23.23
C THR A 419 -18.50 -32.45 -24.31
#